data_AF-A0A6J5YGB1-F1
#
_entry.id   AF-A0A6J5YGB1-F1
#
_cell.length_a   1.000
_cell.length_b   1.000
_cell.length_c   1.000
_cell.angle_alpha   90.00
_cell.angle_beta   90.00
_cell.angle_gamma   90.00
#
_symmetry.space_group_name_H-M   'P 1'
#
loop_
_entity.id
_entity.type
_entity.pdbx_description
1 polymer ?
#
loop_
_entity_poly.entity_id
_entity_poly.type
_entity_poly.pdbx_seq_one_letter_code
_entity_poly.pdbx_strand_id
1 'polypeptide(L)'
;MKSQKVWSSKDAARCIVTPSDLDHKYSRGVLGVITGSAQYPGAAVLTTSAALATGLGMARFHSSSGLAHLVLHQSPEAVVQPGPVTAWLAGSGIHHKKYSDFTTFLRHRWFVLLKRQTVPTILDAGALHLAGKLEQPTLITPHAGELSRLFSERGITVSAEVIESDPITWAKKCSEQFNVTVLLKGSKTVVAQGDLVISLPTATPYLATAGTGDVLAGILGALVATNYIEILNSKERLAHVAATGALIHNQAALLASRGAPISASQITSHIQEVIRKLLK
;
A
#
# COMPACT_ATOMS: atom_id res chain seq x y z
N MET A 1 14.00 -5.82 -25.26
CA MET A 1 14.77 -4.82 -24.47
C MET A 1 14.07 -4.63 -23.13
N LYS A 2 14.77 -4.82 -22.02
CA LYS A 2 14.21 -4.66 -20.66
C LYS A 2 13.91 -3.17 -20.42
N SER A 3 12.63 -2.80 -20.28
CA SER A 3 12.23 -1.43 -19.97
C SER A 3 12.44 -1.15 -18.47
N GLN A 4 13.71 -1.01 -18.06
CA GLN A 4 14.02 -0.54 -16.72
C GLN A 4 13.87 0.99 -16.70
N LYS A 5 12.93 1.49 -15.90
CA LYS A 5 12.67 2.92 -15.74
C LYS A 5 13.09 3.38 -14.35
N VAL A 6 13.81 4.49 -14.26
CA VAL A 6 14.02 5.20 -12.99
C VAL A 6 12.84 6.14 -12.76
N TRP A 7 12.18 6.06 -11.60
CA TRP A 7 11.01 6.89 -11.31
C TRP A 7 11.40 8.30 -10.85
N SER A 8 11.00 9.31 -11.61
CA SER A 8 11.31 10.72 -11.30
C SER A 8 10.16 11.44 -10.59
N SER A 9 10.44 12.61 -10.00
CA SER A 9 9.39 13.49 -9.45
C SER A 9 8.37 13.93 -10.51
N LYS A 10 8.80 14.10 -11.77
CA LYS A 10 7.89 14.44 -12.89
C LYS A 10 6.95 13.29 -13.23
N ASP A 11 7.43 12.05 -13.16
CA ASP A 11 6.59 10.88 -13.33
C ASP A 11 5.59 10.74 -12.19
N ALA A 12 6.04 10.98 -10.95
CA ALA A 12 5.20 10.96 -9.76
C ALA A 12 4.07 12.00 -9.82
N ALA A 13 4.35 13.23 -10.26
CA ALA A 13 3.36 14.29 -10.40
C ALA A 13 2.16 13.87 -11.27
N ARG A 14 2.39 13.08 -12.32
CA ARG A 14 1.34 12.59 -13.24
C ARG A 14 0.40 11.56 -12.63
N CYS A 15 0.76 10.99 -11.48
CA CYS A 15 -0.05 10.03 -10.73
C CYS A 15 -0.78 10.67 -9.53
N ILE A 16 -0.56 11.96 -9.26
CA ILE A 16 -1.24 12.70 -8.21
C ILE A 16 -2.45 13.39 -8.83
N VAL A 17 -3.65 13.02 -8.37
CA VAL A 17 -4.90 13.63 -8.85
C VAL A 17 -5.20 14.86 -8.00
N THR A 18 -5.17 16.05 -8.61
CA THR A 18 -5.54 17.31 -7.95
C THR A 18 -7.04 17.55 -8.05
N PRO A 19 -7.72 17.93 -6.95
CA PRO A 19 -9.15 18.22 -6.97
C PRO A 19 -9.49 19.39 -7.90
N SER A 20 -10.60 19.28 -8.60
CA SER A 20 -11.20 20.32 -9.43
C SER A 20 -12.52 20.83 -8.85
N ASP A 21 -13.05 21.93 -9.39
CA ASP A 21 -14.32 22.54 -8.93
C ASP A 21 -15.54 21.63 -9.13
N LEU A 22 -15.41 20.57 -9.94
CA LEU A 22 -16.47 19.61 -10.22
C LEU A 22 -16.46 18.41 -9.26
N ASP A 23 -15.43 18.31 -8.41
CA ASP A 23 -15.21 17.15 -7.56
C ASP A 23 -16.00 17.18 -6.26
N HIS A 24 -16.49 16.00 -5.86
CA HIS A 24 -17.11 15.75 -4.56
C HIS A 24 -16.43 14.57 -3.86
N LYS A 25 -16.74 14.35 -2.58
CA LYS A 25 -16.07 13.33 -1.73
C LYS A 25 -16.06 11.91 -2.30
N TYR A 26 -17.01 11.57 -3.19
CA TYR A 26 -17.07 10.26 -3.85
C TYR A 26 -16.31 10.23 -5.19
N SER A 27 -16.21 11.34 -5.92
CA SER A 27 -15.43 11.42 -7.17
C SER A 27 -13.92 11.42 -6.90
N ARG A 28 -13.50 11.83 -5.69
CA ARG A 28 -12.11 11.87 -5.24
C ARG A 28 -11.56 10.54 -4.70
N GLY A 29 -12.22 9.43 -5.02
CA GLY A 29 -11.84 8.10 -4.56
C GLY A 29 -12.28 7.80 -3.12
N VAL A 30 -12.69 6.54 -2.91
CA VAL A 30 -13.12 6.02 -1.61
C VAL A 30 -12.29 4.78 -1.30
N LEU A 31 -11.46 4.82 -0.26
CA LEU A 31 -10.63 3.67 0.15
C LEU A 31 -11.33 2.86 1.22
N GLY A 32 -11.50 1.56 0.99
CA GLY A 32 -11.82 0.61 2.04
C GLY A 32 -10.56 0.12 2.74
N VAL A 33 -10.49 0.25 4.07
CA VAL A 33 -9.31 -0.10 4.88
C VAL A 33 -9.66 -1.25 5.82
N ILE A 34 -8.99 -2.39 5.63
CA ILE A 34 -9.07 -3.58 6.48
C ILE A 34 -7.68 -3.85 7.08
N THR A 35 -7.32 -3.06 8.08
CA THR A 35 -6.02 -3.15 8.75
C THR A 35 -6.15 -3.15 10.27
N GLY A 36 -5.07 -3.57 10.91
CA GLY A 36 -4.95 -3.68 12.36
C GLY A 36 -5.53 -4.95 12.96
N SER A 37 -5.08 -5.22 14.17
CA SER A 37 -5.58 -6.32 15.00
C SER A 37 -5.57 -5.94 16.47
N ALA A 38 -6.16 -6.78 17.32
CA ALA A 38 -6.04 -6.59 18.78
C ALA A 38 -4.57 -6.56 19.24
N GLN A 39 -3.69 -7.31 18.57
CA GLN A 39 -2.26 -7.32 18.86
C GLN A 39 -1.52 -6.11 18.23
N TYR A 40 -1.97 -5.65 17.06
CA TYR A 40 -1.35 -4.55 16.31
C TYR A 40 -2.38 -3.46 15.98
N PRO A 41 -2.94 -2.75 16.97
CA PRO A 41 -3.94 -1.71 16.74
C PRO A 41 -3.33 -0.47 16.06
N GLY A 42 -2.05 -0.18 16.33
CA GLY A 42 -1.34 0.97 15.75
C GLY A 42 -1.29 0.96 14.21
N ALA A 43 -1.25 -0.22 13.59
CA ALA A 43 -1.28 -0.35 12.14
C ALA A 43 -2.56 0.23 11.52
N ALA A 44 -3.73 0.06 12.19
CA ALA A 44 -4.98 0.66 11.74
C ALA A 44 -4.93 2.19 11.76
N VAL A 45 -4.39 2.74 12.84
CA VAL A 45 -4.27 4.19 13.05
C VAL A 45 -3.31 4.81 12.05
N LEU A 46 -2.10 4.24 11.90
CA LEU A 46 -1.06 4.74 10.99
C LEU A 46 -1.52 4.68 9.54
N THR A 47 -2.08 3.54 9.12
CA THR A 47 -2.56 3.36 7.74
C THR A 47 -3.66 4.36 7.40
N THR A 48 -4.65 4.51 8.29
CA THR A 48 -5.79 5.40 8.05
C THR A 48 -5.35 6.87 8.04
N SER A 49 -4.50 7.27 8.98
CA SER A 49 -3.97 8.63 9.06
C SER A 49 -3.15 8.98 7.81
N ALA A 50 -2.31 8.06 7.33
CA ALA A 50 -1.49 8.26 6.14
C ALA A 50 -2.35 8.35 4.86
N ALA A 51 -3.39 7.52 4.75
CA ALA A 51 -4.32 7.57 3.61
C ALA A 51 -5.05 8.93 3.54
N LEU A 52 -5.56 9.43 4.68
CA LEU A 52 -6.22 10.74 4.74
C LEU A 52 -5.25 11.88 4.42
N ALA A 53 -4.04 11.85 4.97
CA ALA A 53 -3.00 12.85 4.70
C ALA A 53 -2.55 12.92 3.22
N THR A 54 -2.80 11.86 2.45
CA THR A 54 -2.44 11.77 1.02
C THR A 54 -3.46 12.45 0.10
N GLY A 55 -4.64 12.86 0.61
CA GLY A 55 -5.62 13.63 -0.15
C GLY A 55 -6.81 12.84 -0.73
N LEU A 56 -7.10 11.69 -0.13
CA LEU A 56 -8.25 10.84 -0.45
C LEU A 56 -9.60 11.56 -0.21
N GLY A 57 -10.62 11.27 -1.02
CA GLY A 57 -11.97 11.80 -0.83
C GLY A 57 -12.69 11.26 0.42
N MET A 58 -12.61 9.95 0.65
CA MET A 58 -13.19 9.30 1.83
C MET A 58 -12.45 8.01 2.20
N ALA A 59 -12.08 7.85 3.47
CA ALA A 59 -11.59 6.58 4.02
C ALA A 59 -12.74 5.85 4.74
N ARG A 60 -13.03 4.60 4.33
CA ARG A 60 -13.94 3.69 5.03
C ARG A 60 -13.14 2.66 5.81
N PHE A 61 -13.20 2.74 7.14
CA PHE A 61 -12.49 1.80 7.99
C PHE A 61 -13.40 0.64 8.40
N HIS A 62 -12.97 -0.59 8.12
CA HIS A 62 -13.73 -1.81 8.34
C HIS A 62 -13.04 -2.66 9.42
N SER A 63 -13.55 -2.61 10.66
CA SER A 63 -13.00 -3.40 11.76
C SER A 63 -14.00 -3.59 12.91
N SER A 64 -13.55 -4.23 14.00
CA SER A 64 -14.32 -4.32 15.25
C SER A 64 -14.44 -2.96 15.94
N SER A 65 -15.45 -2.81 16.80
CA SER A 65 -15.76 -1.56 17.51
C SER A 65 -14.55 -0.97 18.26
N GLY A 66 -13.75 -1.81 18.92
CA GLY A 66 -12.58 -1.33 19.67
C GLY A 66 -11.53 -0.64 18.80
N LEU A 67 -11.24 -1.17 17.60
CA LEU A 67 -10.28 -0.56 16.68
C LEU A 67 -10.87 0.70 16.03
N ALA A 68 -12.18 0.71 15.77
CA ALA A 68 -12.87 1.87 15.23
C ALA A 68 -12.74 3.10 16.14
N HIS A 69 -12.88 2.95 17.46
CA HIS A 69 -12.70 4.06 18.40
C HIS A 69 -11.29 4.66 18.36
N LEU A 70 -10.26 3.82 18.25
CA LEU A 70 -8.87 4.28 18.17
C LEU A 70 -8.61 5.06 16.88
N VAL A 71 -9.15 4.58 15.75
CA VAL A 71 -9.04 5.28 14.47
C VAL A 71 -9.79 6.61 14.52
N LEU A 72 -11.03 6.63 15.03
CA LEU A 72 -11.86 7.85 15.11
C LEU A 72 -11.26 8.91 16.04
N HIS A 73 -10.53 8.50 17.09
CA HIS A 73 -9.84 9.44 17.97
C HIS A 73 -8.72 10.20 17.26
N GLN A 74 -7.96 9.53 16.38
CA GLN A 74 -6.84 10.14 15.66
C GLN A 74 -7.26 10.76 14.32
N SER A 75 -8.29 10.20 13.69
CA SER A 75 -8.74 10.50 12.34
C SER A 75 -10.27 10.53 12.31
N PRO A 76 -10.91 11.59 12.84
CA PRO A 76 -12.36 11.71 12.90
C PRO A 76 -13.03 11.75 11.51
N GLU A 77 -12.26 11.99 10.45
CA GLU A 77 -12.72 11.97 9.05
C GLU A 77 -12.97 10.56 8.53
N ALA A 78 -12.48 9.53 9.22
CA ALA A 78 -12.68 8.13 8.84
C ALA A 78 -14.15 7.70 9.06
N VAL A 79 -14.72 7.03 8.07
CA VAL A 79 -16.10 6.53 8.11
C VAL A 79 -16.10 5.06 8.49
N VAL A 80 -16.64 4.72 9.66
CA VAL A 80 -16.75 3.32 10.14
C VAL A 80 -18.12 2.74 9.80
N GLN A 81 -18.54 2.90 8.55
CA GLN A 81 -19.82 2.38 8.04
C GLN A 81 -19.60 1.65 6.71
N PRO A 82 -20.28 0.52 6.48
CA PRO A 82 -20.23 -0.17 5.19
C PRO A 82 -20.68 0.73 4.04
N GLY A 83 -20.12 0.50 2.85
CA GLY A 83 -20.52 1.21 1.64
C GLY A 83 -19.63 0.87 0.45
N PRO A 84 -19.92 1.45 -0.72
CA PRO A 84 -19.09 1.29 -1.91
C PRO A 84 -17.72 1.94 -1.68
N VAL A 85 -16.70 1.33 -2.27
CA VAL A 85 -15.32 1.82 -2.30
C VAL A 85 -14.79 1.75 -3.73
N THR A 86 -13.80 2.58 -4.05
CA THR A 86 -13.10 2.58 -5.34
C THR A 86 -11.80 1.80 -5.31
N ALA A 87 -11.27 1.50 -4.13
CA ALA A 87 -10.14 0.60 -3.92
C ALA A 87 -10.18 -0.02 -2.52
N TRP A 88 -9.44 -1.12 -2.35
CA TRP A 88 -9.26 -1.78 -1.07
C TRP A 88 -7.81 -1.79 -0.62
N LEU A 89 -7.58 -1.66 0.68
CA LEU A 89 -6.30 -1.92 1.32
C LEU A 89 -6.51 -2.91 2.47
N ALA A 90 -5.77 -4.01 2.46
CA ALA A 90 -5.89 -5.04 3.47
C ALA A 90 -4.53 -5.59 3.93
N GLY A 91 -4.47 -5.96 5.21
CA GLY A 91 -3.45 -6.90 5.73
C GLY A 91 -2.39 -6.34 6.68
N SER A 92 -2.12 -5.03 6.67
CA SER A 92 -1.23 -4.38 7.64
C SER A 92 -1.72 -4.64 9.07
N GLY A 93 -0.83 -5.06 9.97
CA GLY A 93 -1.18 -5.44 11.35
C GLY A 93 -2.00 -6.72 11.51
N ILE A 94 -2.16 -7.54 10.47
CA ILE A 94 -2.83 -8.85 10.52
C ILE A 94 -1.78 -9.96 10.52
N HIS A 95 -1.84 -10.85 11.51
CA HIS A 95 -0.87 -11.93 11.62
C HIS A 95 -1.18 -13.07 10.64
N HIS A 96 -0.19 -13.44 9.83
CA HIS A 96 -0.26 -14.52 8.84
C HIS A 96 -0.65 -15.92 9.38
N LYS A 97 -0.43 -16.20 10.68
CA LYS A 97 -0.54 -17.55 11.27
C LYS A 97 -1.92 -17.84 11.86
N LYS A 98 -2.79 -16.83 11.97
CA LYS A 98 -4.09 -16.93 12.64
C LYS A 98 -5.25 -16.94 11.64
N TYR A 99 -5.22 -17.81 10.64
CA TYR A 99 -6.42 -18.07 9.84
C TYR A 99 -7.35 -19.12 10.48
N SER A 100 -7.01 -19.61 11.69
CA SER A 100 -7.75 -20.63 12.45
C SER A 100 -8.57 -20.12 13.65
N ASP A 101 -8.41 -18.86 14.09
CA ASP A 101 -9.12 -18.33 15.27
C ASP A 101 -10.52 -17.77 14.91
N PHE A 102 -11.50 -17.91 15.81
CA PHE A 102 -12.88 -17.39 15.66
C PHE A 102 -12.95 -15.86 15.39
N THR A 103 -11.95 -15.10 15.83
CA THR A 103 -11.80 -13.66 15.49
C THR A 103 -11.51 -13.44 14.00
N THR A 104 -10.91 -14.43 13.34
CA THR A 104 -10.65 -14.46 11.90
C THR A 104 -11.91 -14.73 11.10
N PHE A 105 -12.92 -15.43 11.65
CA PHE A 105 -14.22 -15.60 10.99
C PHE A 105 -14.93 -14.25 10.76
N LEU A 106 -14.91 -13.35 11.76
CA LEU A 106 -15.42 -11.98 11.61
C LEU A 106 -14.57 -11.15 10.63
N ARG A 107 -13.24 -11.34 10.59
CA ARG A 107 -12.39 -10.75 9.55
C ARG A 107 -12.67 -11.32 8.17
N HIS A 108 -13.01 -12.60 8.08
CA HIS A 108 -13.32 -13.29 6.83
C HIS A 108 -14.53 -12.66 6.15
N ARG A 109 -15.53 -12.17 6.91
CA ARG A 109 -16.64 -11.40 6.35
C ARG A 109 -16.18 -10.15 5.59
N TRP A 110 -15.16 -9.44 6.09
CA TRP A 110 -14.60 -8.27 5.42
C TRP A 110 -13.73 -8.65 4.23
N PHE A 111 -12.94 -9.74 4.32
CA PHE A 111 -12.20 -10.28 3.16
C PHE A 111 -13.13 -10.82 2.07
N VAL A 112 -14.33 -11.30 2.41
CA VAL A 112 -15.38 -11.65 1.43
C VAL A 112 -15.82 -10.42 0.64
N LEU A 113 -15.79 -9.21 1.22
CA LEU A 113 -16.09 -7.98 0.46
C LEU A 113 -15.04 -7.71 -0.62
N LEU A 114 -13.76 -8.02 -0.38
CA LEU A 114 -12.71 -7.90 -1.40
C LEU A 114 -13.02 -8.75 -2.63
N LYS A 115 -13.59 -9.94 -2.43
CA LYS A 115 -13.96 -10.85 -3.52
C LYS A 115 -15.24 -10.44 -4.25
N ARG A 116 -16.08 -9.60 -3.62
CA ARG A 116 -17.36 -9.19 -4.18
C ARG A 116 -17.28 -7.92 -5.03
N GLN A 117 -16.18 -7.17 -4.94
CA GLN A 117 -15.99 -5.94 -5.70
C GLN A 117 -14.75 -6.06 -6.58
N THR A 118 -14.90 -5.72 -7.86
CA THR A 118 -13.86 -5.80 -8.90
C THR A 118 -12.95 -4.58 -8.92
N VAL A 119 -12.81 -3.89 -7.79
CA VAL A 119 -12.01 -2.67 -7.67
C VAL A 119 -10.54 -3.00 -7.35
N PRO A 120 -9.59 -2.11 -7.71
CA PRO A 120 -8.18 -2.33 -7.40
C PRO A 120 -7.93 -2.60 -5.90
N THR A 121 -7.04 -3.54 -5.60
CA THR A 121 -6.77 -4.01 -4.23
C THR A 121 -5.29 -3.96 -3.90
N ILE A 122 -4.94 -3.45 -2.73
CA ILE A 122 -3.61 -3.53 -2.13
C ILE A 122 -3.61 -4.60 -1.03
N LEU A 123 -2.67 -5.53 -1.12
CA LEU A 123 -2.42 -6.56 -0.12
C LEU A 123 -1.05 -6.32 0.52
N ASP A 124 -1.04 -6.15 1.83
CA ASP A 124 0.18 -6.00 2.64
C ASP A 124 0.22 -7.07 3.74
N ALA A 125 1.42 -7.39 4.22
CA ALA A 125 1.67 -8.30 5.33
C ALA A 125 0.77 -9.54 5.37
N GLY A 126 -0.20 -9.60 6.31
CA GLY A 126 -1.07 -10.75 6.49
C GLY A 126 -1.93 -11.09 5.27
N ALA A 127 -2.24 -10.12 4.40
CA ALA A 127 -3.09 -10.34 3.24
C ALA A 127 -2.34 -10.89 2.01
N LEU A 128 -1.00 -10.98 2.06
CA LEU A 128 -0.19 -11.44 0.92
C LEU A 128 -0.55 -12.85 0.42
N HIS A 129 -1.09 -13.71 1.29
CA HIS A 129 -1.57 -15.05 0.92
C HIS A 129 -2.74 -15.05 -0.10
N LEU A 130 -3.36 -13.88 -0.35
CA LEU A 130 -4.39 -13.68 -1.38
C LEU A 130 -3.81 -13.31 -2.75
N ALA A 131 -2.49 -13.11 -2.86
CA ALA A 131 -1.84 -12.80 -4.13
C ALA A 131 -2.15 -13.87 -5.19
N GLY A 132 -2.58 -13.43 -6.37
CA GLY A 132 -2.96 -14.30 -7.48
C GLY A 132 -4.26 -15.09 -7.28
N LYS A 133 -5.07 -14.77 -6.26
CA LYS A 133 -6.41 -15.37 -6.03
C LYS A 133 -7.56 -14.40 -6.32
N LEU A 134 -7.24 -13.18 -6.73
CA LEU A 134 -8.17 -12.09 -7.01
C LEU A 134 -8.15 -11.81 -8.52
N GLU A 135 -9.31 -11.50 -9.09
CA GLU A 135 -9.44 -11.19 -10.53
C GLU A 135 -9.17 -9.70 -10.83
N GLN A 136 -9.36 -8.84 -9.83
CA GLN A 136 -9.10 -7.40 -9.94
C GLN A 136 -7.59 -7.06 -9.99
N PRO A 137 -7.23 -5.86 -10.49
CA PRO A 137 -5.87 -5.34 -10.39
C PRO A 137 -5.40 -5.34 -8.93
N THR A 138 -4.32 -6.08 -8.67
CA THR A 138 -3.83 -6.31 -7.31
C THR A 138 -2.39 -5.82 -7.20
N LEU A 139 -2.13 -4.98 -6.19
CA LEU A 139 -0.79 -4.57 -5.77
C LEU A 139 -0.43 -5.30 -4.48
N ILE A 140 0.73 -5.95 -4.46
CA ILE A 140 1.29 -6.54 -3.25
C ILE A 140 2.53 -5.76 -2.82
N THR A 141 2.75 -5.67 -1.51
CA THR A 141 3.84 -4.85 -0.93
C THR A 141 4.79 -5.66 -0.03
N PRO A 142 5.33 -6.81 -0.47
CA PRO A 142 6.17 -7.65 0.37
C PRO A 142 7.54 -7.00 0.66
N HIS A 143 8.11 -7.30 1.83
CA HIS A 143 9.58 -7.26 2.01
C HIS A 143 10.22 -8.60 1.60
N ALA A 144 11.55 -8.70 1.61
CA ALA A 144 12.26 -9.90 1.13
C ALA A 144 11.83 -11.21 1.85
N GLY A 145 11.75 -11.21 3.18
CA GLY A 145 11.22 -12.34 3.96
C GLY A 145 9.75 -12.69 3.66
N GLU A 146 8.88 -11.69 3.48
CA GLU A 146 7.49 -11.90 3.07
C GLU A 146 7.41 -12.54 1.67
N LEU A 147 8.25 -12.09 0.73
CA LEU A 147 8.33 -12.63 -0.62
C LEU A 147 8.87 -14.07 -0.64
N SER A 148 9.93 -14.34 0.11
CA SER A 148 10.49 -15.70 0.30
C SER A 148 9.43 -16.68 0.78
N ARG A 149 8.63 -16.26 1.76
CA ARG A 149 7.50 -17.06 2.25
C ARG A 149 6.43 -17.26 1.19
N LEU A 150 6.04 -16.20 0.47
CA LEU A 150 5.03 -16.28 -0.58
C LEU A 150 5.44 -17.26 -1.70
N PHE A 151 6.72 -17.27 -2.06
CA PHE A 151 7.28 -18.27 -3.00
C PHE A 151 7.27 -19.69 -2.41
N SER A 152 7.57 -19.84 -1.12
CA SER A 152 7.53 -21.14 -0.44
C SER A 152 6.14 -21.77 -0.47
N GLU A 153 5.08 -20.97 -0.37
CA GLU A 153 3.68 -21.42 -0.53
C GLU A 153 3.36 -21.93 -1.94
N ARG A 154 4.19 -21.60 -2.93
CA ARG A 154 4.14 -22.11 -4.32
C ARG A 154 5.19 -23.20 -4.60
N GLY A 155 5.88 -23.70 -3.58
CA GLY A 155 6.92 -24.72 -3.71
C GLY A 155 8.27 -24.20 -4.21
N ILE A 156 8.47 -22.88 -4.26
CA ILE A 156 9.73 -22.26 -4.68
C ILE A 156 10.52 -21.85 -3.43
N THR A 157 11.66 -22.50 -3.19
CA THR A 157 12.52 -22.17 -2.04
C THR A 157 13.56 -21.13 -2.46
N VAL A 158 13.47 -19.94 -1.87
CA VAL A 158 14.44 -18.85 -2.04
C VAL A 158 14.59 -18.12 -0.71
N SER A 159 15.82 -17.79 -0.31
CA SER A 159 16.05 -17.07 0.93
C SER A 159 15.85 -15.55 0.76
N ALA A 160 15.66 -14.83 1.87
CA ALA A 160 15.52 -13.38 1.83
C ALA A 160 16.78 -12.70 1.31
N GLU A 161 17.96 -13.21 1.65
CA GLU A 161 19.27 -12.68 1.24
C GLU A 161 19.46 -12.80 -0.28
N VAL A 162 18.99 -13.90 -0.88
CA VAL A 162 19.02 -14.07 -2.33
C VAL A 162 18.07 -13.09 -3.02
N ILE A 163 16.93 -12.77 -2.40
CA ILE A 163 16.01 -11.75 -2.91
C ILE A 163 16.63 -10.35 -2.82
N GLU A 164 17.29 -10.03 -1.71
CA GLU A 164 17.93 -8.73 -1.49
C GLU A 164 19.13 -8.48 -2.41
N SER A 165 19.83 -9.54 -2.82
CA SER A 165 20.98 -9.41 -3.75
C SER A 165 20.55 -9.11 -5.20
N ASP A 166 19.35 -9.53 -5.63
CA ASP A 166 18.79 -9.20 -6.94
C ASP A 166 17.27 -8.91 -6.89
N PRO A 167 16.86 -7.78 -6.28
CA PRO A 167 15.45 -7.49 -6.06
C PRO A 167 14.67 -7.31 -7.37
N ILE A 168 15.34 -6.89 -8.46
CA ILE A 168 14.71 -6.70 -9.77
C ILE A 168 14.24 -8.03 -10.32
N THR A 169 15.12 -9.03 -10.37
CA THR A 169 14.77 -10.35 -10.90
C THR A 169 13.67 -11.00 -10.09
N TRP A 170 13.72 -10.90 -8.75
CA TRP A 170 12.73 -11.55 -7.90
C TRP A 170 11.38 -10.84 -7.86
N ALA A 171 11.34 -9.51 -7.91
CA ALA A 171 10.10 -8.76 -8.06
C ALA A 171 9.41 -9.10 -9.39
N LYS A 172 10.18 -9.17 -10.49
CA LYS A 172 9.66 -9.57 -11.80
C LYS A 172 9.11 -11.00 -11.80
N LYS A 173 9.89 -11.97 -11.31
CA LYS A 173 9.43 -13.36 -11.15
C LYS A 173 8.14 -13.44 -10.34
N CYS A 174 8.04 -12.68 -9.24
CA CYS A 174 6.83 -12.68 -8.44
C CYS A 174 5.64 -12.11 -9.22
N SER A 175 5.83 -11.00 -9.92
CA SER A 175 4.77 -10.39 -10.73
C SER A 175 4.23 -11.35 -11.79
N GLU A 176 5.12 -12.07 -12.49
CA GLU A 176 4.75 -13.06 -13.50
C GLU A 176 4.06 -14.29 -12.91
N GLN A 177 4.59 -14.84 -11.82
CA GLN A 177 4.07 -16.06 -11.18
C GLN A 177 2.69 -15.86 -10.56
N PHE A 178 2.42 -14.68 -10.01
CA PHE A 178 1.17 -14.38 -9.33
C PHE A 178 0.21 -13.51 -10.15
N ASN A 179 0.64 -13.00 -11.32
CA ASN A 179 -0.11 -12.06 -12.14
C ASN A 179 -0.59 -10.81 -11.36
N VAL A 180 0.32 -10.22 -10.58
CA VAL A 180 0.07 -9.05 -9.72
C VAL A 180 1.15 -7.98 -9.89
N THR A 181 0.85 -6.74 -9.51
CA THR A 181 1.86 -5.69 -9.33
C THR A 181 2.59 -5.93 -8.03
N VAL A 182 3.92 -5.90 -8.06
CA VAL A 182 4.76 -6.11 -6.89
C VAL A 182 5.53 -4.84 -6.58
N LEU A 183 5.38 -4.31 -5.37
CA LEU A 183 6.29 -3.32 -4.80
C LEU A 183 7.13 -4.03 -3.74
N LEU A 184 8.35 -4.41 -4.13
CA LEU A 184 9.29 -5.08 -3.24
C LEU A 184 10.01 -4.06 -2.37
N LYS A 185 9.70 -4.07 -1.07
CA LYS A 185 10.30 -3.20 -0.05
C LYS A 185 11.74 -3.63 0.23
N GLY A 186 12.66 -2.67 0.34
CA GLY A 186 14.08 -2.89 0.66
C GLY A 186 14.86 -1.57 0.63
N SER A 187 16.20 -1.66 0.75
CA SER A 187 17.09 -0.48 0.63
C SER A 187 16.95 0.21 -0.74
N LYS A 188 16.71 -0.58 -1.78
CA LYS A 188 16.26 -0.12 -3.10
C LYS A 188 14.89 -0.73 -3.38
N THR A 189 13.83 0.06 -3.23
CA THR A 189 12.48 -0.37 -3.58
C THR A 189 12.37 -0.55 -5.09
N VAL A 190 11.79 -1.68 -5.50
CA VAL A 190 11.54 -2.01 -6.91
C VAL A 190 10.07 -2.27 -7.11
N VAL A 191 9.49 -1.73 -8.18
CA VAL A 191 8.14 -2.06 -8.62
C VAL A 191 8.21 -2.87 -9.90
N ALA A 192 7.48 -3.98 -9.97
CA ALA A 192 7.39 -4.84 -11.14
C ALA A 192 5.93 -5.13 -11.51
N GLN A 193 5.63 -5.09 -12.81
CA GLN A 193 4.36 -5.48 -13.41
C GLN A 193 4.61 -6.15 -14.77
N GLY A 194 4.63 -7.48 -14.80
CA GLY A 194 5.07 -8.23 -15.98
C GLY A 194 6.48 -7.82 -16.41
N ASP A 195 6.63 -7.34 -17.65
CA ASP A 195 7.93 -6.88 -18.17
C ASP A 195 8.35 -5.48 -17.71
N LEU A 196 7.42 -4.68 -17.18
CA LEU A 196 7.71 -3.34 -16.68
C LEU A 196 8.42 -3.44 -15.32
N VAL A 197 9.61 -2.83 -15.23
CA VAL A 197 10.37 -2.70 -13.98
C VAL A 197 10.69 -1.24 -13.72
N ILE A 198 10.32 -0.76 -12.54
CA ILE A 198 10.58 0.60 -12.09
C ILE A 198 11.49 0.53 -10.86
N SER A 199 12.66 1.17 -10.95
CA SER A 199 13.58 1.31 -9.83
C SER A 199 13.37 2.68 -9.19
N LEU A 200 13.21 2.70 -7.86
CA LEU A 200 13.18 3.92 -7.09
C LEU A 200 14.58 4.36 -6.65
N PRO A 201 14.78 5.65 -6.34
CA PRO A 201 15.96 6.12 -5.61
C PRO A 201 16.15 5.34 -4.31
N THR A 202 17.39 5.27 -3.84
CA THR A 202 17.72 4.62 -2.57
C THR A 202 16.85 5.16 -1.44
N ALA A 203 16.24 4.23 -0.71
CA ALA A 203 15.41 4.54 0.45
C ALA A 203 16.29 5.09 1.57
N THR A 204 15.79 6.08 2.29
CA THR A 204 16.49 6.65 3.44
C THR A 204 16.56 5.62 4.57
N PRO A 205 17.71 5.45 5.25
CA PRO A 205 17.85 4.48 6.34
C PRO A 205 16.92 4.77 7.51
N TYR A 206 16.45 6.02 7.66
CA TYR A 206 15.50 6.42 8.71
C TYR A 206 14.14 5.71 8.58
N LEU A 207 13.85 5.04 7.46
CA LEU A 207 12.66 4.20 7.30
C LEU A 207 12.73 2.87 8.07
N ALA A 208 13.89 2.50 8.62
CA ALA A 208 14.09 1.28 9.40
C ALA A 208 13.50 1.39 10.82
N THR A 209 12.24 1.79 10.92
CA THR A 209 11.46 1.87 12.17
C THR A 209 10.13 1.16 11.98
N ALA A 210 9.60 0.56 13.04
CA ALA A 210 8.31 -0.13 13.00
C ALA A 210 7.17 0.83 12.59
N GLY A 211 6.25 0.33 11.76
CA GLY A 211 5.07 1.07 11.31
C GLY A 211 5.26 1.95 10.07
N THR A 212 6.49 2.13 9.56
CA THR A 212 6.71 2.87 8.30
C THR A 212 6.05 2.18 7.11
N GLY A 213 6.04 0.83 7.11
CA GLY A 213 5.29 0.04 6.14
C GLY A 213 3.78 0.31 6.16
N ASP A 214 3.19 0.51 7.34
CA ASP A 214 1.76 0.85 7.48
C ASP A 214 1.45 2.23 6.89
N VAL A 215 2.37 3.19 7.07
CA VAL A 215 2.28 4.53 6.46
C VAL A 215 2.37 4.43 4.93
N LEU A 216 3.32 3.66 4.41
CA LEU A 216 3.44 3.40 2.97
C LEU A 216 2.15 2.77 2.42
N ALA A 217 1.59 1.77 3.12
CA ALA A 217 0.35 1.11 2.73
C ALA A 217 -0.81 2.13 2.64
N GLY A 218 -0.92 3.04 3.60
CA GLY A 218 -1.91 4.12 3.58
C GLY A 218 -1.75 5.08 2.39
N ILE A 219 -0.52 5.52 2.11
CA ILE A 219 -0.20 6.37 0.95
C ILE A 219 -0.59 5.67 -0.35
N LEU A 220 -0.21 4.40 -0.50
CA LEU A 220 -0.55 3.59 -1.67
C LEU A 220 -2.07 3.43 -1.83
N GLY A 221 -2.77 3.11 -0.74
CA GLY A 221 -4.21 2.98 -0.73
C GLY A 221 -4.91 4.24 -1.24
N ALA A 222 -4.49 5.41 -0.76
CA ALA A 222 -5.07 6.68 -1.20
C ALA A 222 -4.83 6.94 -2.70
N LEU A 223 -3.60 6.76 -3.18
CA LEU A 223 -3.29 7.00 -4.60
C LEU A 223 -3.97 6.00 -5.53
N VAL A 224 -4.11 4.74 -5.13
CA VAL A 224 -4.84 3.73 -5.90
C VAL A 224 -6.33 4.07 -5.94
N ALA A 225 -6.91 4.50 -4.82
CA ALA A 225 -8.32 4.90 -4.76
C ALA A 225 -8.62 6.13 -5.62
N THR A 226 -7.69 7.10 -5.72
CA THR A 226 -7.86 8.29 -6.56
C THR A 226 -7.59 8.03 -8.04
N ASN A 227 -6.75 7.04 -8.39
CA ASN A 227 -6.43 6.67 -9.78
C ASN A 227 -7.21 5.44 -10.27
N TYR A 228 -8.31 5.08 -9.61
CA TYR A 228 -8.96 3.78 -9.84
C TYR A 228 -9.44 3.62 -11.30
N ILE A 229 -9.90 4.71 -11.94
CA ILE A 229 -10.35 4.70 -13.33
C ILE A 229 -9.17 4.41 -14.27
N GLU A 230 -8.06 5.12 -14.10
CA GLU A 230 -6.87 4.95 -14.93
C GLU A 230 -6.23 3.57 -14.73
N ILE A 231 -6.32 3.01 -13.51
CA ILE A 231 -5.85 1.66 -13.21
C ILE A 231 -6.70 0.59 -13.90
N LEU A 232 -8.03 0.76 -13.91
CA LEU A 232 -8.93 -0.15 -14.61
C LEU A 232 -8.74 -0.08 -16.14
N ASN A 233 -8.38 1.10 -16.67
CA ASN A 233 -8.09 1.28 -18.09
C ASN A 233 -6.69 0.82 -18.50
N SER A 234 -5.70 0.81 -17.58
CA SER A 234 -4.33 0.39 -17.87
C SER A 234 -3.66 -0.28 -16.67
N LYS A 235 -3.29 -1.55 -16.85
CA LYS A 235 -2.59 -2.33 -15.81
C LYS A 235 -1.26 -1.71 -15.37
N GLU A 236 -0.53 -1.08 -16.29
CA GLU A 236 0.75 -0.41 -16.00
C GLU A 236 0.58 0.79 -15.07
N ARG A 237 -0.59 1.44 -15.08
CA ARG A 237 -0.88 2.57 -14.21
C ARG A 237 -0.75 2.20 -12.74
N LEU A 238 -1.10 0.97 -12.36
CA LEU A 238 -0.95 0.51 -10.98
C LEU A 238 0.53 0.48 -10.54
N ALA A 239 1.45 0.10 -11.42
CA ALA A 239 2.89 0.15 -11.15
C ALA A 239 3.41 1.58 -11.00
N HIS A 240 2.94 2.50 -11.86
CA HIS A 240 3.26 3.93 -11.78
C HIS A 240 2.78 4.57 -10.48
N VAL A 241 1.55 4.24 -10.06
CA VAL A 241 0.97 4.68 -8.79
C VAL A 241 1.74 4.10 -7.61
N ALA A 242 2.12 2.82 -7.66
CA ALA A 242 2.90 2.17 -6.62
C ALA A 242 4.29 2.83 -6.45
N ALA A 243 4.98 3.10 -7.56
CA ALA A 243 6.26 3.81 -7.54
C ALA A 243 6.09 5.24 -6.99
N THR A 244 5.01 5.93 -7.34
CA THR A 244 4.70 7.27 -6.81
C THR A 244 4.51 7.25 -5.29
N GLY A 245 3.76 6.29 -4.76
CA GLY A 245 3.55 6.15 -3.32
C GLY A 245 4.85 5.86 -2.55
N ALA A 246 5.70 4.98 -3.08
CA ALA A 246 7.02 4.73 -2.49
C ALA A 246 7.93 5.97 -2.52
N LEU A 247 7.89 6.77 -3.58
CA LEU A 247 8.66 8.01 -3.68
C LEU A 247 8.19 9.03 -2.64
N ILE A 248 6.88 9.24 -2.51
CA ILE A 248 6.29 10.16 -1.53
C ILE A 248 6.67 9.72 -0.11
N HIS A 249 6.54 8.44 0.19
CA HIS A 249 6.91 7.88 1.49
C HIS A 249 8.39 8.14 1.83
N ASN A 250 9.30 7.87 0.88
CA ASN A 250 10.74 8.11 1.09
C ASN A 250 11.06 9.58 1.31
N GLN A 251 10.48 10.48 0.51
CA GLN A 251 10.68 11.92 0.65
C GLN A 251 10.08 12.46 1.95
N ALA A 252 8.93 11.95 2.38
CA ALA A 252 8.30 12.36 3.64
C ALA A 252 9.14 11.93 4.84
N ALA A 253 9.73 10.73 4.80
CA ALA A 253 10.66 10.27 5.82
C ALA A 253 11.94 11.11 5.88
N LEU A 254 12.49 11.51 4.73
CA LEU A 254 13.65 12.40 4.68
C LEU A 254 13.35 13.77 5.31
N LEU A 255 12.19 14.35 5.01
CA LEU A 255 11.77 15.62 5.62
C LEU A 255 11.51 15.49 7.12
N ALA A 256 10.87 14.41 7.55
CA ALA A 256 10.60 14.13 8.96
C ALA A 256 11.89 13.93 9.76
N SER A 257 12.89 13.28 9.16
CA SER A 257 14.16 12.94 9.81
C SER A 257 14.98 14.16 10.19
N ARG A 258 15.19 15.09 9.26
CA ARG A 258 16.15 16.19 9.45
C ARG A 258 17.54 15.71 9.91
N GLY A 259 17.93 14.48 9.55
CA GLY A 259 19.20 13.86 9.96
C GLY A 259 19.14 13.02 11.24
N ALA A 260 17.98 12.91 11.90
CA ALA A 260 17.79 12.13 13.12
C ALA A 260 16.84 10.94 12.91
N PRO A 261 16.88 9.91 13.81
CA PRO A 261 15.88 8.84 13.84
C PRO A 261 14.45 9.38 13.99
N ILE A 262 13.48 8.67 13.40
CA ILE A 262 12.07 9.08 13.38
C ILE A 262 11.15 7.94 13.79
N SER A 263 9.96 8.31 14.26
CA SER A 263 8.83 7.39 14.36
C SER A 263 7.96 7.46 13.09
N ALA A 264 7.19 6.41 12.84
CA ALA A 264 6.32 6.33 11.68
C ALA A 264 5.28 7.47 11.62
N SER A 265 4.74 7.91 12.76
CA SER A 265 3.74 8.98 12.81
C SER A 265 4.28 10.33 12.33
N GLN A 266 5.57 10.61 12.51
CA GLN A 266 6.20 11.85 12.03
C GLN A 266 6.25 11.93 10.50
N ILE A 267 6.25 10.78 9.80
CA ILE A 267 6.22 10.72 8.33
C ILE A 267 4.88 11.28 7.83
N THR A 268 3.76 10.89 8.49
CA THR A 268 2.41 11.29 8.10
C THR A 268 2.24 12.81 8.01
N SER A 269 2.83 13.55 8.95
CA SER A 269 2.77 15.02 8.98
C SER A 269 3.45 15.71 7.79
N HIS A 270 4.33 15.02 7.06
CA HIS A 270 5.09 15.59 5.95
C HIS A 270 4.57 15.16 4.57
N ILE A 271 3.57 14.25 4.50
CA ILE A 271 3.02 13.74 3.24
C ILE A 271 2.49 14.88 2.36
N GLN A 272 1.65 15.76 2.92
CA GLN A 272 1.06 16.86 2.17
C GLN A 272 2.13 17.83 1.63
N GLU A 273 3.17 18.11 2.42
CA GLU A 273 4.27 19.00 1.98
C GLU A 273 5.01 18.40 0.78
N VAL A 274 5.27 17.09 0.80
CA VAL A 274 5.89 16.37 -0.32
C VAL A 274 5.01 16.40 -1.55
N ILE A 275 3.73 16.08 -1.42
CA ILE A 275 2.78 16.12 -2.54
C ILE A 275 2.76 17.51 -3.19
N ARG A 276 2.69 18.56 -2.37
CA ARG A 276 2.76 19.95 -2.86
C ARG A 276 4.07 20.25 -3.60
N LYS A 277 5.21 19.72 -3.16
CA LYS A 277 6.50 19.89 -3.85
C LYS A 277 6.54 19.14 -5.18
N LEU A 278 5.92 17.96 -5.27
CA LEU A 278 5.87 17.16 -6.50
C LEU A 278 4.95 17.78 -7.57
N LEU A 279 3.94 18.54 -7.18
CA LEU A 279 3.01 19.21 -8.09
C LEU A 279 3.54 20.54 -8.67
N LYS A 280 4.72 21.00 -8.24
CA LYS A 280 5.39 22.20 -8.76
C LYS A 280 6.37 21.83 -9.87
#